data_AF-A0AAD6A9H1-F1
#
_entry.id   AF-A0AAD6A9H1-F1
#
_cell.length_a   1.000
_cell.length_b   1.000
_cell.length_c   1.000
_cell.angle_alpha   90.00
_cell.angle_beta   90.00
_cell.angle_gamma   90.00
#
_symmetry.space_group_name_H-M   'P 1'
#
loop_
_entity.id
_entity.type
_entity.pdbx_description
1 polymer ?
#
loop_
_entity_poly.entity_id
_entity_poly.type
_entity_poly.pdbx_seq_one_letter_code
_entity_poly.pdbx_strand_id
1 'polypeptide(L)'
;MQRSALKNEDKYLTSKKNKDKYLTSKKNKDKYLTSKKNKDKYLTSKKNEDKYLTSKKNKDKYLTSKKNKDKYLTSKKNEDKYLTSKKNEDKYLTSKKNEDKYLTSKKNKDKYLTSKKNKDKYLTSKKNKDKYLTSKKNEDKYLTSKKNEDKYLTSKKNEDKYLTSKKNEDKYLTSKKNEDKYLTSKKNEDKYLTSKKNEDKYLTSKKNEDKYLTSKKNEDKYLTSKKNKDKYLTSKKNKDKYLTSKKNEDKYLTSKKNEDKYLTSKKNKDKYLTSKKNEDKYLTSKKNEDKYLTSKKNEDKYLTSKKNKDKYLTSKKNKYKYLTSKKNEDKYLTSKKNEDKYLTSKKNKDKYLTSKKNEDKYLTSKKNEDKYLTSKKNKDKYLTSKKNEDKYLTSKKNEDKYLTSKKNEDKYLTSKKNKDKYLTSKKNEDKYLTSKKNEDKYL
;
A
#
# COMPACT_ATOMS: atom_id res chain seq x y z
N MET A 1 -2.35 -5.87 -56.02
CA MET A 1 -1.06 -6.58 -56.11
C MET A 1 -0.55 -7.00 -54.74
N GLN A 2 0.19 -8.10 -54.69
CA GLN A 2 0.94 -8.58 -53.53
C GLN A 2 2.42 -8.44 -53.87
N ARG A 3 3.15 -7.54 -53.19
CA ARG A 3 4.60 -7.42 -53.36
C ARG A 3 5.29 -8.19 -52.24
N SER A 4 6.10 -9.18 -52.62
CA SER A 4 6.95 -9.94 -51.70
C SER A 4 8.41 -9.81 -52.13
N ALA A 5 9.27 -9.34 -51.24
CA ALA A 5 10.71 -9.55 -51.40
C ALA A 5 10.99 -11.01 -51.02
N LEU A 6 11.40 -11.81 -52.00
CA LEU A 6 11.84 -13.19 -51.80
C LEU A 6 13.35 -13.15 -51.54
N LYS A 7 13.77 -13.59 -50.35
CA LYS A 7 15.13 -14.04 -49.99
C LYS A 7 16.27 -13.17 -50.60
N ASN A 8 16.58 -12.05 -49.96
CA ASN A 8 17.77 -11.25 -50.29
C ASN A 8 18.81 -11.31 -49.15
N GLU A 9 20.08 -11.34 -49.54
CA GLU A 9 21.24 -11.15 -48.66
C GLU A 9 21.93 -9.83 -49.06
N ASP A 10 21.21 -8.72 -48.89
CA ASP A 10 21.72 -7.40 -49.26
C ASP A 10 22.24 -6.63 -48.04
N LYS A 11 23.23 -5.76 -48.27
CA LYS A 11 23.68 -4.83 -47.21
C LYS A 11 22.54 -3.90 -46.74
N TYR A 12 21.59 -3.58 -47.62
CA TYR A 12 20.44 -2.73 -47.33
C TYR A 12 19.20 -3.15 -48.13
N LEU A 13 18.11 -3.50 -47.44
CA LEU A 13 16.81 -3.70 -48.07
C LEU A 13 15.83 -2.62 -47.60
N THR A 14 15.32 -1.80 -48.54
CA THR A 14 14.44 -0.67 -48.22
C THR A 14 13.20 -0.62 -49.10
N SER A 15 12.02 -0.62 -48.48
CA SER A 15 10.76 -0.20 -49.12
C SER A 15 10.53 1.28 -48.79
N LYS A 16 10.57 2.17 -49.81
CA LYS A 16 10.58 3.63 -49.60
C LYS A 16 9.20 4.32 -49.68
N LYS A 17 8.24 3.73 -50.39
CA LYS A 17 6.82 4.16 -50.53
C LYS A 17 6.00 3.02 -51.16
N ASN A 18 5.13 2.36 -50.40
CA ASN A 18 4.23 1.33 -50.95
C ASN A 18 2.75 1.60 -50.58
N LYS A 19 1.85 1.22 -51.49
CA LYS A 19 0.38 1.24 -51.34
C LYS A 19 -0.17 -0.08 -51.87
N ASP A 20 0.02 -1.15 -51.11
CA ASP A 20 -0.37 -2.50 -51.50
C ASP A 20 -1.42 -3.07 -50.55
N LYS A 21 -2.19 -4.06 -51.03
CA LYS A 21 -3.08 -4.82 -50.13
C LYS A 21 -2.25 -5.62 -49.13
N TYR A 22 -1.08 -6.11 -49.53
CA TYR A 22 -0.16 -6.87 -48.70
C TYR A 22 1.29 -6.54 -49.05
N LEU A 23 2.08 -6.14 -48.05
CA LEU A 23 3.52 -6.05 -48.15
C LEU A 23 4.17 -6.99 -47.13
N THR A 24 4.95 -7.95 -47.62
CA THR A 24 5.59 -8.95 -46.76
C THR A 24 7.08 -9.06 -47.06
N SER A 25 7.91 -8.93 -46.03
CA SER A 25 9.30 -9.39 -46.04
C SER A 25 9.34 -10.79 -45.41
N LYS A 26 9.89 -11.76 -46.14
CA LYS A 26 10.00 -13.16 -45.70
C LYS A 26 11.46 -13.58 -45.77
N LYS A 27 12.02 -14.04 -44.64
CA LYS A 27 13.37 -14.63 -44.55
C LYS A 27 14.46 -13.68 -45.08
N ASN A 28 14.79 -12.66 -44.29
CA ASN A 28 15.85 -11.70 -44.63
C ASN A 28 17.03 -11.80 -43.65
N LYS A 29 18.24 -11.58 -44.17
CA LYS A 29 19.50 -11.53 -43.42
C LYS A 29 20.30 -10.30 -43.86
N ASP A 30 19.73 -9.13 -43.69
CA ASP A 30 20.31 -7.88 -44.14
C ASP A 30 20.99 -7.14 -42.98
N LYS A 31 21.99 -6.30 -43.27
CA LYS A 31 22.50 -5.39 -42.24
C LYS A 31 21.43 -4.37 -41.83
N TYR A 32 20.56 -3.97 -42.77
CA TYR A 32 19.47 -3.04 -42.52
C TYR A 32 18.23 -3.41 -43.34
N LEU A 33 17.11 -3.65 -42.66
CA LEU A 33 15.80 -3.78 -43.29
C LEU A 33 14.89 -2.64 -42.85
N THR A 34 14.43 -1.83 -43.81
CA THR A 34 13.63 -0.64 -43.51
C THR A 34 12.37 -0.53 -44.38
N SER A 35 11.23 -0.35 -43.72
CA SER A 35 9.97 0.07 -44.34
C SER A 35 9.72 1.55 -44.02
N LYS A 36 9.56 2.38 -45.05
CA LYS A 36 9.29 3.82 -44.95
C LYS A 36 8.01 4.15 -45.71
N LYS A 37 7.12 4.94 -45.08
CA LYS A 37 5.97 5.58 -45.75
C LYS A 37 5.04 4.57 -46.44
N ASN A 38 4.67 3.49 -45.74
CA ASN A 38 3.75 2.49 -46.28
C ASN A 38 2.29 2.78 -45.87
N LYS A 39 1.37 2.44 -46.77
CA LYS A 39 -0.08 2.51 -46.57
C LYS A 39 -0.70 1.21 -47.09
N ASP A 40 -0.52 0.15 -46.33
CA ASP A 40 -0.91 -1.20 -46.71
C ASP A 40 -2.05 -1.73 -45.83
N LYS A 41 -2.88 -2.64 -46.35
CA LYS A 41 -3.84 -3.33 -45.45
C LYS A 41 -3.09 -4.23 -44.46
N TYR A 42 -1.96 -4.81 -44.88
CA TYR A 42 -1.11 -5.63 -44.03
C TYR A 42 0.36 -5.42 -44.36
N LEU A 43 1.14 -5.00 -43.37
CA LEU A 43 2.59 -4.96 -43.41
C LEU A 43 3.16 -6.00 -42.44
N THR A 44 3.95 -6.94 -42.97
CA THR A 44 4.45 -8.06 -42.17
C THR A 44 5.93 -8.34 -42.40
N SER A 45 6.71 -8.40 -41.32
CA SER A 45 8.06 -8.98 -41.31
C SER A 45 8.03 -10.37 -40.68
N LYS A 46 8.64 -11.36 -41.34
CA LYS A 46 8.65 -12.76 -40.90
C LYS A 46 10.05 -13.35 -41.01
N LYS A 47 10.56 -13.85 -39.88
CA LYS A 47 11.83 -14.60 -39.81
C LYS A 47 13.03 -13.77 -40.28
N ASN A 48 13.24 -12.61 -39.67
CA ASN A 48 14.36 -11.75 -40.01
C ASN A 48 15.48 -11.85 -38.99
N GLU A 49 16.72 -11.81 -39.47
CA GLU A 49 17.94 -11.82 -38.67
C GLU A 49 18.82 -10.63 -39.11
N ASP A 50 18.35 -9.42 -38.83
CA ASP A 50 18.96 -8.19 -39.31
C ASP A 50 19.71 -7.46 -38.18
N LYS A 51 20.74 -6.66 -38.50
CA LYS A 51 21.31 -5.77 -37.47
C LYS A 51 20.29 -4.68 -37.06
N TYR A 52 19.46 -4.22 -38.00
CA TYR A 52 18.43 -3.22 -37.75
C TYR A 52 17.17 -3.50 -38.57
N LEU A 53 16.04 -3.67 -37.90
CA LEU A 53 14.71 -3.71 -38.52
C LEU A 53 13.90 -2.49 -38.10
N THR A 54 13.54 -1.64 -39.07
CA THR A 54 12.84 -0.38 -38.82
C THR A 54 11.58 -0.19 -39.66
N SER A 55 10.47 0.09 -39.01
CA SER A 55 9.22 0.56 -39.62
C SER A 55 8.99 2.03 -39.27
N LYS A 56 8.83 2.89 -40.28
CA LYS A 56 8.76 4.35 -40.09
C LYS A 56 7.66 4.99 -40.92
N LYS A 57 6.75 5.72 -40.26
CA LYS A 57 5.66 6.47 -40.89
C LYS A 57 4.69 5.56 -41.66
N ASN A 58 4.24 4.47 -41.03
CA ASN A 58 3.30 3.53 -41.65
C ASN A 58 1.87 3.80 -41.19
N LYS A 59 0.91 3.57 -42.10
CA LYS A 59 -0.53 3.69 -41.84
C LYS A 59 -1.23 2.45 -42.34
N ASP A 60 -1.16 1.37 -41.57
CA ASP A 60 -1.60 0.05 -41.98
C ASP A 60 -2.76 -0.45 -41.12
N LYS A 61 -3.63 -1.32 -41.67
CA LYS A 61 -4.62 -1.97 -40.80
C LYS A 61 -3.93 -2.94 -39.82
N TYR A 62 -2.83 -3.56 -40.23
CA TYR A 62 -2.03 -4.47 -39.40
C TYR A 62 -0.54 -4.32 -39.70
N LEU A 63 0.24 -3.95 -38.69
CA LEU A 63 1.70 -4.02 -38.72
C LEU A 63 2.18 -5.13 -37.79
N THR A 64 2.82 -6.16 -38.36
CA THR A 64 3.24 -7.33 -37.59
C THR A 64 4.70 -7.71 -37.81
N SER A 65 5.44 -7.88 -36.71
CA SER A 65 6.77 -8.48 -36.68
C SER A 65 6.72 -9.86 -36.01
N LYS A 66 7.16 -10.91 -36.71
CA LYS A 66 7.11 -12.30 -36.22
C LYS A 66 8.45 -13.00 -36.34
N LYS A 67 8.94 -13.56 -35.23
CA LYS A 67 10.13 -14.41 -35.17
C LYS A 67 11.39 -13.67 -35.66
N ASN A 68 11.63 -12.48 -35.13
CA ASN A 68 12.81 -11.69 -35.50
C ASN A 68 13.92 -11.83 -34.44
N LYS A 69 15.16 -11.78 -34.91
CA LYS A 69 16.36 -11.83 -34.07
C LYS A 69 17.30 -10.70 -34.49
N ASP A 70 16.94 -9.48 -34.10
CA ASP A 70 17.61 -8.28 -34.55
C ASP A 70 18.41 -7.63 -33.43
N LYS A 71 19.50 -6.91 -33.75
CA LYS A 71 20.13 -6.06 -32.72
C LYS A 71 19.19 -4.92 -32.30
N TYR A 72 18.40 -4.40 -33.24
CA TYR A 72 17.42 -3.35 -32.99
C TYR A 72 16.15 -3.55 -33.82
N LEU A 73 15.01 -3.70 -33.16
CA LEU A 73 13.68 -3.67 -33.77
C LEU A 73 12.94 -2.38 -33.36
N THR A 74 12.57 -1.57 -34.33
CA THR A 74 12.04 -0.21 -34.09
C THR A 74 10.81 0.12 -34.94
N SER A 75 9.73 0.51 -34.27
CA SER A 75 8.53 1.09 -34.88
C SER A 75 8.41 2.57 -34.49
N LYS A 76 8.35 3.47 -35.49
CA LYS A 76 8.37 4.93 -35.28
C LYS A 76 7.28 5.63 -36.09
N LYS A 77 6.41 6.38 -35.41
CA LYS A 77 5.37 7.23 -36.04
C LYS A 77 4.38 6.39 -36.86
N ASN A 78 3.82 5.34 -36.27
CA ASN A 78 2.84 4.49 -36.97
C ASN A 78 1.43 4.77 -36.45
N GLU A 79 0.47 4.66 -37.36
CA GLU A 79 -0.97 4.82 -37.10
C GLU A 79 -1.68 3.57 -37.61
N ASP A 80 -1.71 2.50 -36.81
CA ASP A 80 -2.20 1.20 -37.23
C ASP A 80 -3.41 0.74 -36.41
N LYS A 81 -4.33 -0.04 -37.00
CA LYS A 81 -5.38 -0.65 -36.17
C LYS A 81 -4.78 -1.67 -35.19
N TYR A 82 -3.71 -2.36 -35.59
CA TYR A 82 -3.00 -3.32 -34.77
C TYR A 82 -1.50 -3.28 -35.04
N LEU A 83 -0.71 -2.97 -34.01
CA LEU A 83 0.74 -3.12 -34.03
C LEU A 83 1.16 -4.28 -33.12
N THR A 84 1.81 -5.29 -33.70
CA THR A 84 2.09 -6.54 -32.98
C THR A 84 3.50 -7.06 -33.20
N SER A 85 4.21 -7.32 -32.10
CA SER A 85 5.51 -8.01 -32.07
C SER A 85 5.37 -9.37 -31.39
N LYS A 86 5.74 -10.46 -32.07
CA LYS A 86 5.58 -11.85 -31.58
C LYS A 86 6.88 -12.63 -31.71
N LYS A 87 7.34 -13.22 -30.61
CA LYS A 87 8.49 -14.13 -30.55
C LYS A 87 9.78 -13.47 -31.05
N ASN A 88 10.10 -12.30 -30.52
CA ASN A 88 11.33 -11.61 -30.89
C ASN A 88 12.41 -11.80 -29.83
N GLU A 89 13.66 -11.86 -30.27
CA GLU A 89 14.85 -11.97 -29.42
C GLU A 89 15.83 -10.88 -29.84
N ASP A 90 15.58 -9.65 -29.40
CA ASP A 90 16.31 -8.47 -29.86
C ASP A 90 17.14 -7.83 -28.73
N LYS A 91 18.24 -7.14 -29.05
CA LYS A 91 18.92 -6.36 -27.99
C LYS A 91 18.05 -5.17 -27.55
N TYR A 92 17.30 -4.57 -28.49
CA TYR A 92 16.40 -3.45 -28.22
C TYR A 92 15.13 -3.57 -29.06
N LEU A 93 13.96 -3.59 -28.40
CA LEU A 93 12.65 -3.45 -29.03
C LEU A 93 12.01 -2.13 -28.61
N THR A 94 11.75 -1.25 -29.58
CA THR A 94 11.25 0.11 -29.33
C THR A 94 10.04 0.48 -30.19
N SER A 95 8.96 0.90 -29.53
CA SER A 95 7.80 1.55 -30.14
C SER A 95 7.74 3.01 -29.72
N LYS A 96 7.71 3.94 -30.68
CA LYS A 96 7.80 5.38 -30.40
C LYS A 96 6.82 6.20 -31.24
N LYS A 97 5.96 6.97 -30.56
CA LYS A 97 4.95 7.84 -31.18
C LYS A 97 3.97 7.02 -32.04
N ASN A 98 3.34 6.01 -31.46
CA ASN A 98 2.35 5.22 -32.18
C ASN A 98 0.94 5.53 -31.68
N GLU A 99 -0.02 5.47 -32.59
CA GLU A 99 -1.43 5.71 -32.33
C GLU A 99 -2.22 4.52 -32.87
N ASP A 100 -2.37 3.48 -32.04
CA ASP A 100 -2.92 2.20 -32.47
C ASP A 100 -4.17 1.81 -31.67
N LYS A 101 -5.12 1.09 -32.28
CA LYS A 101 -6.22 0.53 -31.46
C LYS A 101 -5.68 -0.54 -30.49
N TYR A 102 -4.64 -1.28 -30.90
CA TYR A 102 -4.00 -2.31 -30.09
C TYR A 102 -2.50 -2.36 -30.35
N LEU A 103 -1.69 -2.16 -29.30
CA LEU A 103 -0.26 -2.40 -29.30
C LEU A 103 0.07 -3.61 -28.43
N THR A 104 0.64 -4.66 -29.04
CA THR A 104 0.91 -5.93 -28.36
C THR A 104 2.34 -6.43 -28.56
N SER A 105 3.03 -6.71 -27.46
CA SER A 105 4.28 -7.49 -27.42
C SER A 105 4.02 -8.84 -26.73
N LYS A 106 4.43 -9.93 -27.39
CA LYS A 106 4.14 -11.29 -26.91
C LYS A 106 5.34 -12.22 -27.09
N LYS A 107 5.78 -12.84 -25.98
CA LYS A 107 6.88 -13.81 -25.94
C LYS A 107 8.21 -13.21 -26.42
N ASN A 108 8.58 -12.04 -25.90
CA ASN A 108 9.84 -11.40 -26.27
C ASN A 108 10.91 -11.65 -25.22
N LYS A 109 12.17 -11.66 -25.66
CA LYS A 109 13.35 -11.78 -24.80
C LYS A 109 14.36 -10.72 -25.23
N ASP A 110 14.22 -9.53 -24.68
CA ASP A 110 15.00 -8.38 -25.11
C ASP A 110 15.86 -7.82 -23.98
N LYS A 111 17.02 -7.22 -24.26
CA LYS A 111 17.72 -6.49 -23.18
C LYS A 111 16.91 -5.25 -22.75
N TYR A 112 16.20 -4.63 -23.69
CA TYR A 112 15.34 -3.47 -23.43
C TYR A 112 14.07 -3.53 -24.29
N LEU A 113 12.91 -3.48 -23.64
CA LEU A 113 11.62 -3.28 -24.27
C LEU A 113 11.04 -1.92 -23.85
N THR A 114 10.86 -1.02 -24.82
CA THR A 114 10.44 0.37 -24.57
C THR A 114 9.25 0.79 -25.42
N SER A 115 8.21 1.30 -24.77
CA SER A 115 7.10 2.04 -25.38
C SER A 115 7.14 3.50 -24.93
N LYS A 116 7.07 4.45 -25.87
CA LYS A 116 7.22 5.88 -25.58
C LYS A 116 6.29 6.74 -26.41
N LYS A 117 5.47 7.57 -25.74
CA LYS A 117 4.52 8.50 -26.37
C LYS A 117 3.49 7.74 -27.22
N ASN A 118 2.88 6.71 -26.67
CA ASN A 118 1.86 5.95 -27.40
C ASN A 118 0.47 6.32 -26.91
N LYS A 119 -0.49 6.27 -27.83
CA LYS A 119 -1.91 6.54 -27.57
C LYS A 119 -2.73 5.39 -28.11
N ASP A 120 -2.97 4.39 -27.28
CA ASP A 120 -3.61 3.15 -27.71
C ASP A 120 -4.88 2.83 -26.91
N LYS A 121 -5.88 2.18 -27.54
CA LYS A 121 -7.00 1.68 -26.73
C LYS A 121 -6.53 0.57 -25.76
N TYR A 122 -5.53 -0.21 -26.18
CA TYR A 122 -4.96 -1.29 -25.37
C TYR A 122 -3.46 -1.42 -25.63
N LEU A 123 -2.66 -1.29 -24.57
CA LEU A 123 -1.24 -1.61 -24.57
C LEU A 123 -0.99 -2.87 -23.73
N THR A 124 -0.48 -3.94 -24.35
CA THR A 124 -0.29 -5.23 -23.69
C THR A 124 1.11 -5.80 -23.90
N SER A 125 1.77 -6.17 -22.80
CA SER A 125 2.97 -7.01 -22.76
C SER A 125 2.64 -8.36 -22.11
N LYS A 126 3.02 -9.45 -22.76
CA LYS A 126 2.69 -10.81 -22.30
C LYS A 126 3.85 -11.79 -22.48
N LYS A 127 4.28 -12.42 -21.38
CA LYS A 127 5.35 -13.43 -21.35
C LYS A 127 6.69 -12.86 -21.83
N ASN A 128 7.09 -11.70 -21.29
CA ASN A 128 8.36 -11.08 -21.65
C ASN A 128 9.43 -11.37 -20.59
N LYS A 129 10.67 -11.49 -21.04
CA LYS A 129 11.84 -11.72 -20.19
C LYS A 129 12.93 -10.71 -20.57
N ASP A 130 12.84 -9.52 -20.01
CA ASP A 130 13.67 -8.39 -20.40
C ASP A 130 14.53 -7.88 -19.24
N LYS A 131 15.72 -7.34 -19.52
CA LYS A 131 16.45 -6.66 -18.43
C LYS A 131 15.72 -5.39 -17.99
N TYR A 132 15.04 -4.71 -18.91
CA TYR A 132 14.26 -3.51 -18.65
C TYR A 132 12.99 -3.46 -19.51
N LEU A 133 11.83 -3.37 -18.87
CA LEU A 133 10.55 -3.07 -19.51
C LEU A 133 10.08 -1.68 -19.09
N THR A 134 9.94 -0.76 -20.04
CA THR A 134 9.60 0.64 -19.78
C THR A 134 8.45 1.14 -20.65
N SER A 135 7.42 1.70 -20.01
CA SER A 135 6.38 2.52 -20.63
C SER A 135 6.54 3.98 -20.17
N LYS A 136 6.52 4.94 -21.10
CA LYS A 136 6.75 6.36 -20.79
C LYS A 136 5.84 7.28 -21.61
N LYS A 137 5.03 8.09 -20.91
CA LYS A 137 4.10 9.05 -21.52
C LYS A 137 3.08 8.33 -22.40
N ASN A 138 2.36 7.37 -21.83
CA ASN A 138 1.32 6.66 -22.56
C ASN A 138 -0.07 7.09 -22.07
N GLU A 139 -1.00 7.18 -23.01
CA GLU A 139 -2.40 7.53 -22.77
C GLU A 139 -3.25 6.39 -23.33
N ASP A 140 -3.52 5.37 -22.51
CA ASP A 140 -4.21 4.16 -22.95
C ASP A 140 -5.49 3.89 -22.17
N LYS A 141 -6.53 3.32 -22.81
CA LYS A 141 -7.70 2.89 -22.00
C LYS A 141 -7.33 1.74 -21.06
N TYR A 142 -6.38 0.89 -21.46
CA TYR A 142 -5.90 -0.24 -20.67
C TYR A 142 -4.41 -0.49 -20.92
N LEU A 143 -3.62 -0.43 -19.85
CA LEU A 143 -2.23 -0.85 -19.84
C LEU A 143 -2.07 -2.13 -19.01
N THR A 144 -1.59 -3.20 -19.65
CA THR A 144 -1.50 -4.53 -19.03
C THR A 144 -0.14 -5.20 -19.24
N SER A 145 0.49 -5.60 -18.14
CA SER A 145 1.64 -6.52 -18.10
C SER A 145 1.21 -7.85 -17.48
N LYS A 146 1.56 -8.97 -18.14
CA LYS A 146 1.17 -10.32 -17.72
C LYS A 146 2.33 -11.30 -17.87
N LYS A 147 2.72 -11.96 -16.77
CA LYS A 147 3.77 -12.99 -16.75
C LYS A 147 5.11 -12.43 -17.23
N ASN A 148 5.58 -11.38 -16.60
CA ASN A 148 6.88 -10.79 -16.94
C ASN A 148 7.92 -11.13 -15.87
N GLU A 149 9.13 -11.39 -16.33
CA GLU A 149 10.30 -11.73 -15.51
C GLU A 149 11.42 -10.74 -15.88
N ASP A 150 11.29 -9.50 -15.39
CA ASP A 150 12.18 -8.41 -15.75
C ASP A 150 13.05 -7.95 -14.58
N LYS A 151 14.30 -7.53 -14.82
CA LYS A 151 15.08 -6.93 -13.72
C LYS A 151 14.45 -5.60 -13.24
N TYR A 152 13.83 -4.86 -14.16
CA TYR A 152 13.15 -3.60 -13.87
C TYR A 152 11.91 -3.43 -14.74
N LEU A 153 10.74 -3.31 -14.09
CA LEU A 153 9.49 -2.91 -14.74
C LEU A 153 9.10 -1.50 -14.29
N THR A 154 9.00 -0.57 -15.25
CA THR A 154 8.78 0.85 -14.97
C THR A 154 7.69 1.47 -15.86
N SER A 155 6.70 2.08 -15.21
CA SER A 155 5.72 3.00 -15.83
C SER A 155 5.98 4.43 -15.37
N LYS A 156 5.98 5.39 -16.31
CA LYS A 156 6.27 6.82 -16.05
C LYS A 156 5.30 7.71 -16.81
N LYS A 157 4.52 8.52 -16.09
CA LYS A 157 3.57 9.49 -16.68
C LYS A 157 2.55 8.76 -17.55
N ASN A 158 1.71 7.96 -16.94
CA ASN A 158 0.66 7.26 -17.66
C ASN A 158 -0.70 7.76 -17.18
N GLU A 159 -1.60 7.92 -18.14
CA GLU A 159 -2.97 8.38 -17.94
C GLU A 159 -3.89 7.30 -18.51
N ASP A 160 -4.15 6.26 -17.71
CA ASP A 160 -4.89 5.08 -18.15
C ASP A 160 -6.20 4.88 -17.38
N LYS A 161 -7.26 4.40 -18.04
CA LYS A 161 -8.46 4.02 -17.25
C LYS A 161 -8.16 2.83 -16.31
N TYR A 162 -7.26 1.94 -16.73
CA TYR A 162 -6.85 0.77 -15.95
C TYR A 162 -5.38 0.43 -16.19
N LEU A 163 -4.59 0.43 -15.12
CA LEU A 163 -3.24 -0.08 -15.10
C LEU A 163 -3.17 -1.40 -14.30
N THR A 164 -2.73 -2.48 -14.95
CA THR A 164 -2.73 -3.82 -14.35
C THR A 164 -1.42 -4.57 -14.58
N SER A 165 -0.79 -5.02 -13.48
CA SER A 165 0.30 -6.00 -13.46
C SER A 165 -0.19 -7.32 -12.85
N LYS A 166 0.12 -8.45 -13.49
CA LYS A 166 -0.33 -9.79 -13.09
C LYS A 166 0.80 -10.81 -13.24
N LYS A 167 1.16 -11.48 -12.13
CA LYS A 167 2.18 -12.54 -12.11
C LYS A 167 3.51 -12.02 -12.59
N ASN A 168 4.08 -11.06 -11.87
CA ASN A 168 5.39 -10.50 -12.21
C ASN A 168 6.41 -10.89 -11.15
N GLU A 169 7.61 -11.21 -11.60
CA GLU A 169 8.76 -11.63 -10.80
C GLU A 169 9.92 -10.71 -11.12
N ASP A 170 9.83 -9.45 -10.67
CA ASP A 170 10.77 -8.40 -11.02
C ASP A 170 11.65 -8.00 -9.84
N LYS A 171 12.93 -7.65 -10.07
CA LYS A 171 13.73 -7.10 -8.96
C LYS A 171 13.17 -5.74 -8.47
N TYR A 172 12.60 -4.96 -9.39
CA TYR A 172 12.00 -3.66 -9.09
C TYR A 172 10.77 -3.40 -9.97
N LEU A 173 9.61 -3.20 -9.32
CA LEU A 173 8.40 -2.71 -9.97
C LEU A 173 8.10 -1.29 -9.51
N THR A 174 8.05 -0.34 -10.46
CA THR A 174 7.89 1.10 -10.15
C THR A 174 6.86 1.80 -11.04
N SER A 175 5.88 2.45 -10.40
CA SER A 175 4.99 3.44 -11.02
C SER A 175 5.35 4.86 -10.57
N LYS A 176 5.39 5.81 -11.50
CA LYS A 176 5.66 7.23 -11.21
C LYS A 176 4.71 8.14 -11.97
N LYS A 177 3.96 8.97 -11.25
CA LYS A 177 3.02 9.95 -11.81
C LYS A 177 1.97 9.25 -12.67
N ASN A 178 1.02 8.60 -12.01
CA ASN A 178 -0.07 7.92 -12.69
C ASN A 178 -1.39 8.52 -12.25
N GLU A 179 -2.26 8.72 -13.22
CA GLU A 179 -3.61 9.24 -13.06
C GLU A 179 -4.57 8.19 -13.63
N ASP A 180 -4.79 7.12 -12.86
CA ASP A 180 -5.56 5.97 -13.33
C ASP A 180 -6.88 5.82 -12.57
N LYS A 181 -7.98 5.42 -13.23
CA LYS A 181 -9.20 5.09 -12.46
C LYS A 181 -8.97 3.87 -11.54
N TYR A 182 -8.12 2.93 -11.97
CA TYR A 182 -7.78 1.74 -11.21
C TYR A 182 -6.33 1.32 -11.43
N LEU A 183 -5.55 1.28 -10.36
CA LEU A 183 -4.21 0.67 -10.34
C LEU A 183 -4.23 -0.65 -9.55
N THR A 184 -3.86 -1.74 -10.23
CA THR A 184 -3.93 -3.09 -9.64
C THR A 184 -2.66 -3.92 -9.88
N SER A 185 -2.07 -4.41 -8.79
CA SER A 185 -1.01 -5.43 -8.78
C SER A 185 -1.55 -6.74 -8.18
N LYS A 186 -1.28 -7.87 -8.86
CA LYS A 186 -1.76 -9.20 -8.43
C LYS A 186 -0.66 -10.25 -8.58
N LYS A 187 -0.33 -10.92 -7.48
CA LYS A 187 0.66 -12.01 -7.43
C LYS A 187 2.02 -11.51 -7.92
N ASN A 188 2.62 -10.62 -7.16
CA ASN A 188 3.95 -10.10 -7.46
C ASN A 188 4.94 -10.58 -6.40
N GLU A 189 6.13 -10.95 -6.86
CA GLU A 189 7.23 -11.43 -6.05
C GLU A 189 8.46 -10.56 -6.36
N ASP A 190 8.43 -9.31 -5.90
CA ASP A 190 9.42 -8.30 -6.24
C ASP A 190 10.33 -7.98 -5.06
N LYS A 191 11.61 -7.65 -5.29
CA LYS A 191 12.43 -7.13 -4.18
C LYS A 191 11.92 -5.76 -3.70
N TYR A 192 11.39 -4.95 -4.62
CA TYR A 192 10.85 -3.63 -4.31
C TYR A 192 9.63 -3.32 -5.19
N LEU A 193 8.49 -3.06 -4.55
CA LEU A 193 7.29 -2.52 -5.18
C LEU A 193 7.06 -1.07 -4.72
N THR A 194 7.10 -0.13 -5.65
CA THR A 194 7.01 1.31 -5.36
C THR A 194 6.01 2.05 -6.23
N SER A 195 5.07 2.75 -5.59
CA SER A 195 4.18 3.75 -6.22
C SER A 195 4.55 5.16 -5.69
N LYS A 196 4.62 6.13 -6.61
CA LYS A 196 4.99 7.53 -6.30
C LYS A 196 4.09 8.50 -7.07
N LYS A 197 3.40 9.38 -6.34
CA LYS A 197 2.52 10.42 -6.90
C LYS A 197 1.44 9.78 -7.78
N ASN A 198 0.49 9.11 -7.13
CA ASN A 198 -0.63 8.50 -7.81
C ASN A 198 -1.93 9.18 -7.37
N GLU A 199 -2.79 9.42 -8.34
CA GLU A 199 -4.12 10.01 -8.15
C GLU A 199 -5.13 9.04 -8.75
N ASP A 200 -5.44 7.96 -8.02
CA ASP A 200 -6.26 6.87 -8.51
C ASP A 200 -7.60 6.77 -7.77
N LYS A 201 -8.69 6.41 -8.44
CA LYS A 201 -9.93 6.11 -7.69
C LYS A 201 -9.77 4.88 -6.80
N TYR A 202 -8.95 3.92 -7.22
CA TYR A 202 -8.68 2.69 -6.47
C TYR A 202 -7.25 2.21 -6.68
N LEU A 203 -6.49 2.09 -5.59
CA LEU A 203 -5.18 1.45 -5.57
C LEU A 203 -5.25 0.12 -4.82
N THR A 204 -4.94 -0.98 -5.49
CA THR A 204 -5.08 -2.35 -4.93
C THR A 204 -3.86 -3.23 -5.17
N SER A 205 -3.30 -3.77 -4.08
CA SER A 205 -2.29 -4.84 -4.07
C SER A 205 -2.89 -6.13 -3.49
N LYS A 206 -2.68 -7.27 -4.17
CA LYS A 206 -3.20 -8.58 -3.74
C LYS A 206 -2.15 -9.66 -3.90
N LYS A 207 -1.86 -10.37 -2.79
CA LYS A 207 -0.93 -11.52 -2.75
C LYS A 207 0.47 -11.09 -3.21
N ASN A 208 1.07 -10.15 -2.48
CA ASN A 208 2.42 -9.71 -2.77
C ASN A 208 3.38 -10.24 -1.71
N GLU A 209 4.55 -10.68 -2.15
CA GLU A 209 5.62 -11.20 -1.29
C GLU A 209 6.91 -10.42 -1.59
N ASP A 210 6.91 -9.15 -1.19
CA ASP A 210 7.98 -8.21 -1.54
C ASP A 210 8.92 -7.95 -0.36
N LYS A 211 10.21 -7.68 -0.60
CA LYS A 211 11.06 -7.22 0.52
C LYS A 211 10.63 -5.84 1.02
N TYR A 212 10.14 -4.98 0.12
CA TYR A 212 9.67 -3.64 0.45
C TYR A 212 8.47 -3.24 -0.42
N LEU A 213 7.35 -2.91 0.22
CA LEU A 213 6.18 -2.31 -0.41
C LEU A 213 6.03 -0.85 0.07
N THR A 214 6.14 0.10 -0.87
CA THR A 214 6.13 1.54 -0.55
C THR A 214 5.16 2.34 -1.43
N SER A 215 4.26 3.09 -0.79
CA SER A 215 3.42 4.13 -1.40
C SER A 215 3.83 5.51 -0.86
N LYS A 216 3.95 6.50 -1.75
CA LYS A 216 4.35 7.87 -1.42
C LYS A 216 3.50 8.89 -2.19
N LYS A 217 2.85 9.80 -1.45
CA LYS A 217 2.02 10.88 -2.01
C LYS A 217 0.91 10.32 -2.89
N ASN A 218 -0.03 9.61 -2.27
CA ASN A 218 -1.18 9.06 -2.97
C ASN A 218 -2.45 9.77 -2.52
N GLU A 219 -3.31 10.07 -3.48
CA GLU A 219 -4.61 10.70 -3.25
C GLU A 219 -5.68 9.80 -3.89
N ASP A 220 -6.08 8.75 -3.16
CA ASP A 220 -6.96 7.72 -3.70
C ASP A 220 -8.30 7.66 -2.97
N LYS A 221 -9.40 7.34 -3.66
CA LYS A 221 -10.66 7.09 -2.91
C LYS A 221 -10.54 5.85 -2.02
N TYR A 222 -9.77 4.85 -2.46
CA TYR A 222 -9.55 3.61 -1.72
C TYR A 222 -8.14 3.07 -1.94
N LEU A 223 -7.40 2.88 -0.84
CA LEU A 223 -6.13 2.17 -0.83
C LEU A 223 -6.28 0.83 -0.08
N THR A 224 -6.08 -0.29 -0.80
CA THR A 224 -6.28 -1.64 -0.25
C THR A 224 -5.07 -2.56 -0.47
N SER A 225 -4.55 -3.14 0.62
CA SER A 225 -3.59 -4.24 0.61
C SER A 225 -4.24 -5.52 1.17
N LYS A 226 -4.03 -6.66 0.52
CA LYS A 226 -4.68 -7.93 0.87
C LYS A 226 -3.72 -9.11 0.72
N LYS A 227 -3.44 -9.81 1.83
CA LYS A 227 -2.54 -10.97 1.89
C LYS A 227 -1.11 -10.61 1.46
N ASN A 228 -0.49 -9.67 2.16
CA ASN A 228 0.89 -9.28 1.88
C ASN A 228 1.83 -9.86 2.95
N LYS A 229 3.02 -10.27 2.50
CA LYS A 229 4.08 -10.84 3.35
C LYS A 229 5.39 -10.11 3.05
N ASP A 230 5.48 -8.88 3.53
CA ASP A 230 6.59 -8.01 3.18
C ASP A 230 7.54 -7.80 4.37
N LYS A 231 8.84 -7.64 4.14
CA LYS A 231 9.73 -7.25 5.27
C LYS A 231 9.37 -5.84 5.78
N TYR A 232 8.95 -4.95 4.88
CA TYR A 232 8.53 -3.59 5.22
C TYR A 232 7.35 -3.14 4.36
N LEU A 233 6.26 -2.73 5.01
CA LEU A 233 5.13 -2.06 4.37
C LEU A 233 5.05 -0.60 4.84
N THR A 234 5.20 0.34 3.92
CA THR A 234 5.27 1.79 4.24
C THR A 234 4.34 2.65 3.38
N SER A 235 3.49 3.45 4.05
CA SER A 235 2.68 4.52 3.48
C SER A 235 3.18 5.88 3.98
N LYS A 236 3.30 6.87 3.08
CA LYS A 236 3.76 8.23 3.41
C LYS A 236 2.94 9.28 2.66
N LYS A 237 2.31 10.20 3.40
CA LYS A 237 1.54 11.32 2.86
C LYS A 237 0.39 10.81 1.97
N ASN A 238 -0.54 10.07 2.57
CA ASN A 238 -1.71 9.59 1.85
C ASN A 238 -2.95 10.36 2.29
N LYS A 239 -3.83 10.65 1.32
CA LYS A 239 -5.12 11.32 1.55
C LYS A 239 -6.22 10.47 0.93
N ASP A 240 -6.64 9.44 1.65
CA ASP A 240 -7.57 8.46 1.12
C ASP A 240 -8.92 8.48 1.83
N LYS A 241 -10.04 8.26 1.13
CA LYS A 241 -11.31 8.10 1.85
C LYS A 241 -11.30 6.84 2.72
N TYR A 242 -10.60 5.79 2.29
CA TYR A 242 -10.46 4.53 3.01
C TYR A 242 -9.08 3.92 2.80
N LEU A 243 -8.37 3.66 3.91
CA LEU A 243 -7.14 2.87 3.93
C LEU A 243 -7.39 1.53 4.64
N THR A 244 -7.19 0.43 3.93
CA THR A 244 -7.48 -0.93 4.43
C THR A 244 -6.34 -1.92 4.21
N SER A 245 -5.89 -2.55 5.30
CA SER A 245 -5.00 -3.72 5.28
C SER A 245 -5.72 -4.97 5.79
N LYS A 246 -5.53 -6.10 5.11
CA LYS A 246 -6.19 -7.38 5.44
C LYS A 246 -5.19 -8.54 5.31
N LYS A 247 -4.92 -9.21 6.44
CA LYS A 247 -4.02 -10.37 6.53
C LYS A 247 -2.60 -9.99 6.09
N ASN A 248 -1.94 -9.15 6.87
CA ASN A 248 -0.55 -8.77 6.60
C ASN A 248 0.37 -9.40 7.66
N GLU A 249 1.51 -9.90 7.21
CA GLU A 249 2.54 -10.55 8.02
C GLU A 249 3.87 -9.89 7.70
N ASP A 250 4.10 -8.70 8.26
CA ASP A 250 5.24 -7.87 7.93
C ASP A 250 6.21 -7.70 9.11
N LYS A 251 7.52 -7.55 8.86
CA LYS A 251 8.41 -7.22 10.00
C LYS A 251 8.13 -5.80 10.52
N TYR A 252 7.76 -4.87 9.64
CA TYR A 252 7.43 -3.49 9.98
C TYR A 252 6.29 -2.96 9.13
N LEU A 253 5.22 -2.50 9.78
CA LEU A 253 4.13 -1.76 9.16
C LEU A 253 4.14 -0.31 9.65
N THR A 254 4.33 0.64 8.71
CA THR A 254 4.48 2.07 9.06
C THR A 254 3.59 2.97 8.19
N SER A 255 2.80 3.82 8.85
CA SER A 255 2.06 4.93 8.24
C SER A 255 2.59 6.27 8.78
N LYS A 256 2.80 7.25 7.89
CA LYS A 256 3.27 8.60 8.25
C LYS A 256 2.46 9.67 7.50
N LYS A 257 1.80 10.56 8.24
CA LYS A 257 1.00 11.66 7.69
C LYS A 257 -0.12 11.13 6.80
N ASN A 258 -1.13 10.53 7.40
CA ASN A 258 -2.31 10.08 6.68
C ASN A 258 -3.53 10.89 7.14
N GLU A 259 -4.35 11.30 6.18
CA GLU A 259 -5.61 12.02 6.39
C GLU A 259 -6.71 11.18 5.74
N ASP A 260 -7.26 10.20 6.47
CA ASP A 260 -8.24 9.27 5.92
C ASP A 260 -9.59 9.33 6.63
N LYS A 261 -10.71 9.16 5.91
CA LYS A 261 -12.01 9.06 6.63
C LYS A 261 -12.07 7.77 7.48
N TYR A 262 -11.42 6.71 7.02
CA TYR A 262 -11.38 5.42 7.72
C TYR A 262 -10.04 4.72 7.53
N LEU A 263 -9.37 4.40 8.65
CA LEU A 263 -8.20 3.53 8.69
C LEU A 263 -8.56 2.20 9.35
N THR A 264 -8.43 1.09 8.61
CA THR A 264 -8.83 -0.25 9.07
C THR A 264 -7.75 -1.30 8.87
N SER A 265 -7.36 -1.98 9.94
CA SER A 265 -6.50 -3.17 9.90
C SER A 265 -7.22 -4.43 10.39
N LYS A 266 -7.06 -5.54 9.66
CA LYS A 266 -7.67 -6.83 9.98
C LYS A 266 -6.66 -7.96 9.90
N LYS A 267 -6.35 -8.57 11.06
CA LYS A 267 -5.43 -9.71 11.20
C LYS A 267 -4.02 -9.33 10.74
N ASN A 268 -3.33 -8.55 11.56
CA ASN A 268 -1.94 -8.22 11.33
C ASN A 268 -1.06 -8.94 12.36
N LYS A 269 0.09 -9.43 11.90
CA LYS A 269 1.09 -10.12 12.73
C LYS A 269 2.45 -9.51 12.43
N ASP A 270 2.72 -8.34 12.99
CA ASP A 270 3.90 -7.56 12.67
C ASP A 270 4.86 -7.48 13.86
N LYS A 271 6.18 -7.43 13.62
CA LYS A 271 7.10 -7.17 14.74
C LYS A 271 6.92 -5.75 15.28
N TYR A 272 6.60 -4.79 14.40
CA TYR A 272 6.37 -3.39 14.75
C TYR A 272 5.25 -2.79 13.91
N LEU A 273 4.24 -2.23 14.57
CA LEU A 273 3.20 -1.41 13.96
C LEU A 273 3.32 0.04 14.45
N THR A 274 3.51 0.99 13.53
CA THR A 274 3.72 2.41 13.85
C THR A 274 2.86 3.35 13.02
N SER A 275 2.09 4.20 13.69
CA SER A 275 1.41 5.37 13.10
C SER A 275 2.00 6.68 13.62
N LYS A 276 2.18 7.66 12.73
CA LYS A 276 2.69 8.99 13.09
C LYS A 276 1.93 10.08 12.34
N LYS A 277 1.27 10.98 13.09
CA LYS A 277 0.48 12.10 12.55
C LYS A 277 -0.64 11.60 11.65
N ASN A 278 -1.65 10.97 12.24
CA ASN A 278 -2.84 10.57 11.50
C ASN A 278 -4.04 11.39 11.98
N GLU A 279 -4.87 11.81 11.03
CA GLU A 279 -6.09 12.58 11.25
C GLU A 279 -7.24 11.83 10.57
N ASP A 280 -7.82 10.87 11.27
CA ASP A 280 -8.84 10.00 10.73
C ASP A 280 -10.19 10.14 11.44
N LYS A 281 -11.32 10.00 10.72
CA LYS A 281 -12.62 9.98 11.41
C LYS A 281 -12.78 8.70 12.24
N TYR A 282 -12.24 7.57 11.76
CA TYR A 282 -12.32 6.28 12.44
C TYR A 282 -11.03 5.48 12.26
N LEU A 283 -10.43 5.07 13.37
CA LEU A 283 -9.32 4.13 13.42
C LEU A 283 -9.78 2.80 14.04
N THR A 284 -9.70 1.70 13.29
CA THR A 284 -10.17 0.38 13.76
C THR A 284 -9.16 -0.75 13.56
N SER A 285 -8.91 -1.51 14.63
CA SER A 285 -8.15 -2.76 14.61
C SER A 285 -8.98 -3.92 15.17
N LYS A 286 -9.02 -5.05 14.45
CA LYS A 286 -9.84 -6.21 14.87
C LYS A 286 -9.05 -7.32 15.56
N LYS A 287 -7.83 -7.61 15.11
CA LYS A 287 -6.96 -8.69 15.58
C LYS A 287 -5.52 -8.32 15.22
N ASN A 288 -4.74 -7.85 16.19
CA ASN A 288 -3.32 -7.56 16.01
C ASN A 288 -2.52 -8.35 17.04
N GLU A 289 -1.41 -8.93 16.59
CA GLU A 289 -0.46 -9.68 17.41
C GLU A 289 0.94 -9.13 17.09
N ASP A 290 1.27 -7.99 17.68
CA ASP A 290 2.50 -7.27 17.36
C ASP A 290 3.47 -7.25 18.55
N LYS A 291 4.79 -7.27 18.31
CA LYS A 291 5.73 -7.11 19.45
C LYS A 291 5.66 -5.68 20.01
N TYR A 292 5.43 -4.69 19.15
CA TYR A 292 5.32 -3.29 19.52
C TYR A 292 4.25 -2.57 18.69
N LEU A 293 3.29 -1.95 19.37
CA LEU A 293 2.31 -1.05 18.77
C LEU A 293 2.54 0.38 19.26
N THR A 294 2.82 1.32 18.35
CA THR A 294 3.11 2.72 18.69
C THR A 294 2.28 3.70 17.87
N SER A 295 1.59 4.61 18.55
CA SER A 295 0.91 5.76 17.94
C SER A 295 1.46 7.08 18.49
N LYS A 296 1.65 8.07 17.61
CA LYS A 296 2.16 9.40 17.98
C LYS A 296 1.43 10.50 17.23
N LYS A 297 0.84 11.44 17.98
CA LYS A 297 0.15 12.63 17.43
C LYS A 297 -1.02 12.24 16.54
N ASN A 298 -1.95 11.45 17.06
CA ASN A 298 -3.16 11.07 16.32
C ASN A 298 -4.36 11.85 16.84
N GLU A 299 -5.18 12.35 15.92
CA GLU A 299 -6.41 13.09 16.21
C GLU A 299 -7.56 12.42 15.47
N ASP A 300 -8.25 11.48 16.13
CA ASP A 300 -9.33 10.73 15.50
C ASP A 300 -10.66 10.89 16.24
N LYS A 301 -11.80 10.84 15.55
CA LYS A 301 -13.09 10.92 16.26
C LYS A 301 -13.37 9.62 17.05
N TYR A 302 -12.97 8.47 16.51
CA TYR A 302 -13.19 7.17 17.15
C TYR A 302 -11.97 6.27 16.99
N LEU A 303 -11.52 5.65 18.09
CA LEU A 303 -10.56 4.56 18.10
C LEU A 303 -11.21 3.30 18.70
N THR A 304 -11.20 2.20 17.93
CA THR A 304 -11.72 0.89 18.38
C THR A 304 -10.71 -0.23 18.17
N SER A 305 -10.33 -0.90 19.27
CA SER A 305 -9.60 -2.17 19.25
C SER A 305 -10.48 -3.32 19.77
N LYS A 306 -10.50 -4.46 19.07
CA LYS A 306 -11.28 -5.64 19.52
C LYS A 306 -10.45 -6.69 20.25
N LYS A 307 -9.26 -7.02 19.74
CA LYS A 307 -8.35 -8.05 20.27
C LYS A 307 -6.93 -7.65 19.89
N ASN A 308 -6.16 -7.17 20.86
CA ASN A 308 -4.73 -6.90 20.69
C ASN A 308 -3.95 -7.76 21.70
N LYS A 309 -2.82 -8.30 21.25
CA LYS A 309 -1.90 -9.08 22.08
C LYS A 309 -0.49 -8.60 21.79
N ASP A 310 -0.10 -7.49 22.41
CA ASP A 310 1.17 -6.84 22.12
C ASP A 310 2.13 -6.90 23.31
N LYS A 311 3.44 -7.04 23.08
CA LYS A 311 4.38 -6.97 24.22
C LYS A 311 4.44 -5.55 24.79
N TYR A 312 4.29 -4.54 23.93
CA TYR A 312 4.29 -3.13 24.32
C TYR A 312 3.28 -2.33 23.49
N LEU A 313 2.39 -1.62 24.18
CA LEU A 313 1.49 -0.65 23.58
C LEU A 313 1.82 0.76 24.11
N THR A 314 2.17 1.67 23.19
CA THR A 314 2.55 3.06 23.54
C THR A 314 1.76 4.08 22.73
N SER A 315 1.10 5.01 23.42
CA SER A 315 0.45 6.19 22.85
C SER A 315 1.07 7.49 23.37
N LYS A 316 1.24 8.49 22.50
CA LYS A 316 1.79 9.80 22.89
C LYS A 316 1.11 10.93 22.13
N LYS A 317 0.50 11.87 22.88
CA LYS A 317 -0.19 13.07 22.36
C LYS A 317 -1.34 12.69 21.42
N ASN A 318 -2.30 11.89 21.89
CA ASN A 318 -3.45 11.51 21.07
C ASN A 318 -4.73 12.16 21.63
N LYS A 319 -5.67 12.48 20.74
CA LYS A 319 -6.95 13.09 21.09
C LYS A 319 -8.08 12.32 20.42
N TYR A 320 -9.00 11.76 21.20
CA TYR A 320 -10.15 11.04 20.67
C TYR A 320 -11.49 11.55 21.21
N LYS A 321 -12.57 11.47 20.43
CA LYS A 321 -13.92 11.64 21.02
C LYS A 321 -14.35 10.38 21.77
N TYR A 322 -14.00 9.21 21.24
CA TYR A 322 -14.31 7.92 21.85
C TYR A 322 -13.15 6.94 21.67
N LEU A 323 -12.66 6.39 22.78
CA LEU A 323 -11.68 5.31 22.82
C LEU A 323 -12.34 4.04 23.40
N THR A 324 -12.34 2.97 22.61
CA THR A 324 -13.03 1.71 22.94
C THR A 324 -12.08 0.51 22.78
N SER A 325 -11.89 -0.25 23.85
CA SER A 325 -11.12 -1.51 23.83
C SER A 325 -11.95 -2.66 24.38
N LYS A 326 -11.98 -3.80 23.68
CA LYS A 326 -12.76 -4.98 24.14
C LYS A 326 -11.93 -6.01 24.89
N LYS A 327 -10.74 -6.34 24.40
CA LYS A 327 -9.82 -7.33 24.99
C LYS A 327 -8.39 -6.94 24.59
N ASN A 328 -7.60 -6.49 25.56
CA ASN A 328 -6.16 -6.27 25.39
C ASN A 328 -5.41 -7.13 26.41
N GLU A 329 -4.33 -7.77 25.96
CA GLU A 329 -3.43 -8.58 26.77
C GLU A 329 -2.00 -8.14 26.46
N ASP A 330 -1.51 -7.09 27.13
CA ASP A 330 -0.22 -6.50 26.84
C ASP A 330 0.74 -6.63 28.03
N LYS A 331 2.06 -6.81 27.79
CA LYS A 331 3.00 -6.81 28.93
C LYS A 331 3.17 -5.41 29.53
N TYR A 332 3.10 -4.38 28.69
CA TYR A 332 3.25 -2.98 29.10
C TYR A 332 2.32 -2.08 28.29
N LEU A 333 1.47 -1.32 28.98
CA LEU A 333 0.64 -0.28 28.41
C LEU A 333 1.08 1.11 28.93
N THR A 334 1.42 2.01 28.00
CA THR A 334 1.96 3.35 28.30
C THR A 334 1.21 4.44 27.55
N SER A 335 0.62 5.40 28.27
CA SER A 335 0.04 6.62 27.70
C SER A 335 0.73 7.89 28.20
N LYS A 336 0.95 8.84 27.28
CA LYS A 336 1.55 10.15 27.60
C LYS A 336 0.77 11.27 26.90
N LYS A 337 -0.04 12.00 27.67
CA LYS A 337 -0.89 13.12 27.22
C LYS A 337 -1.97 12.63 26.25
N ASN A 338 -3.04 12.05 26.78
CA ASN A 338 -4.23 11.72 26.00
C ASN A 338 -5.42 12.54 26.52
N GLU A 339 -6.29 12.97 25.61
CA GLU A 339 -7.51 13.73 25.92
C GLU A 339 -8.69 13.05 25.22
N ASP A 340 -9.54 12.34 25.97
CA ASP A 340 -10.70 11.64 25.40
C ASP A 340 -12.04 12.08 26.03
N LYS A 341 -13.11 12.22 25.23
CA LYS A 341 -14.43 12.48 25.84
C LYS A 341 -14.98 11.25 26.57
N TYR A 342 -14.71 10.06 26.04
CA TYR A 342 -15.15 8.79 26.62
C TYR A 342 -14.08 7.71 26.41
N LEU A 343 -13.64 7.10 27.50
CA LEU A 343 -12.76 5.94 27.51
C LEU A 343 -13.49 4.73 28.08
N THR A 344 -13.57 3.64 27.29
CA THR A 344 -14.26 2.41 27.68
C THR A 344 -13.39 1.18 27.46
N SER A 345 -13.20 0.38 28.51
CA SER A 345 -12.51 -0.92 28.44
C SER A 345 -13.40 -2.04 28.98
N LYS A 346 -13.46 -3.18 28.28
CA LYS A 346 -14.23 -4.35 28.75
C LYS A 346 -13.40 -5.35 29.55
N LYS A 347 -12.18 -5.67 29.09
CA LYS A 347 -11.25 -6.59 29.73
C LYS A 347 -9.82 -6.21 29.34
N ASN A 348 -9.01 -5.81 30.30
CA ASN A 348 -7.57 -5.60 30.13
C ASN A 348 -6.83 -6.50 31.12
N LYS A 349 -5.72 -7.08 30.67
CA LYS A 349 -4.83 -7.90 31.50
C LYS A 349 -3.39 -7.54 31.18
N ASP A 350 -2.84 -6.57 31.88
CA ASP A 350 -1.50 -6.06 31.63
C ASP A 350 -0.56 -6.25 32.83
N LYS A 351 0.73 -6.52 32.59
CA LYS A 351 1.68 -6.61 33.72
C LYS A 351 1.95 -5.22 34.32
N TYR A 352 1.94 -4.17 33.50
CA TYR A 352 2.19 -2.79 33.91
C TYR A 352 1.34 -1.83 33.09
N LEU A 353 0.53 -1.02 33.78
CA LEU A 353 -0.22 0.09 33.20
C LEU A 353 0.30 1.43 33.75
N THR A 354 0.74 2.33 32.86
CA THR A 354 1.31 3.62 33.26
C THR A 354 0.72 4.79 32.46
N SER A 355 0.19 5.79 33.16
CA SER A 355 -0.31 7.04 32.59
C SER A 355 0.41 8.25 33.19
N LYS A 356 0.82 9.22 32.35
CA LYS A 356 1.46 10.45 32.83
C LYS A 356 0.50 11.63 33.01
N LYS A 357 -0.42 11.80 32.06
CA LYS A 357 -1.43 12.87 31.98
C LYS A 357 -2.55 12.35 31.09
N ASN A 358 -3.72 12.10 31.66
CA ASN A 358 -4.95 11.83 30.93
C ASN A 358 -6.04 12.79 31.45
N GLU A 359 -6.88 13.29 30.54
CA GLU A 359 -8.01 14.16 30.87
C GLU A 359 -9.23 13.63 30.12
N ASP A 360 -10.11 12.89 30.83
CA ASP A 360 -11.28 12.27 30.22
C ASP A 360 -12.59 12.75 30.86
N LYS A 361 -13.66 12.94 30.07
CA LYS A 361 -14.97 13.29 30.69
C LYS A 361 -15.59 12.08 31.41
N TYR A 362 -15.40 10.88 30.87
CA TYR A 362 -15.93 9.63 31.41
C TYR A 362 -14.95 8.48 31.18
N LEU A 363 -14.57 7.80 32.26
CA LEU A 363 -13.76 6.60 32.24
C LEU A 363 -14.56 5.41 32.79
N THR A 364 -14.73 4.37 31.99
CA THR A 364 -15.49 3.16 32.37
C THR A 364 -14.70 1.87 32.11
N SER A 365 -14.50 1.05 33.15
CA SER A 365 -13.88 -0.27 33.03
C SER A 365 -14.81 -1.36 33.58
N LYS A 366 -14.93 -2.49 32.85
CA LYS A 366 -15.72 -3.64 33.35
C LYS A 366 -14.89 -4.63 34.17
N LYS A 367 -13.64 -4.89 33.76
CA LYS A 367 -12.67 -5.77 34.44
C LYS A 367 -11.26 -5.37 34.04
N ASN A 368 -10.42 -5.03 35.01
CA ASN A 368 -8.98 -4.88 34.84
C ASN A 368 -8.27 -5.78 35.85
N GLU A 369 -7.23 -6.47 35.40
CA GLU A 369 -6.38 -7.35 36.22
C GLU A 369 -4.91 -7.02 35.89
N ASP A 370 -4.32 -6.05 36.59
CA ASP A 370 -2.95 -5.60 36.34
C ASP A 370 -2.02 -5.83 37.54
N LYS A 371 -0.75 -6.18 37.31
CA LYS A 371 0.19 -6.35 38.44
C LYS A 371 0.60 -5.00 39.07
N TYR A 372 0.67 -3.94 38.26
CA TYR A 372 1.05 -2.60 38.70
C TYR A 372 0.30 -1.54 37.89
N LEU A 373 -0.42 -0.67 38.59
CA LEU A 373 -1.10 0.50 38.01
C LEU A 373 -0.49 1.79 38.57
N THR A 374 0.02 2.66 37.68
CA THR A 374 0.64 3.93 38.08
C THR A 374 0.09 5.12 37.29
N SER A 375 -0.41 6.14 37.99
CA SER A 375 -0.85 7.41 37.40
C SER A 375 -0.12 8.61 38.02
N LYS A 376 0.33 9.55 37.19
CA LYS A 376 0.95 10.80 37.69
C LYS A 376 -0.05 11.93 37.87
N LYS A 377 -0.97 12.11 36.91
CA LYS A 377 -2.02 13.13 36.91
C LYS A 377 -3.18 12.62 36.06
N ASN A 378 -4.35 12.41 36.67
CA ASN A 378 -5.61 12.19 35.97
C ASN A 378 -6.63 13.25 36.44
N LYS A 379 -7.49 13.69 35.52
CA LYS A 379 -8.60 14.61 35.82
C LYS A 379 -9.83 14.14 35.06
N ASP A 380 -10.71 13.40 35.73
CA ASP A 380 -11.90 12.86 35.10
C ASP A 380 -13.19 13.37 35.76
N LYS A 381 -14.23 13.63 34.97
CA LYS A 381 -15.51 14.05 35.58
C LYS A 381 -16.22 12.87 36.27
N TYR A 382 -16.09 11.67 35.71
CA TYR A 382 -16.68 10.45 36.25
C TYR A 382 -15.78 9.25 36.00
N LEU A 383 -15.46 8.52 37.07
CA LEU A 383 -14.73 7.27 37.03
C LEU A 383 -15.62 6.12 37.56
N THR A 384 -15.81 5.09 36.73
CA THR A 384 -16.65 3.93 37.08
C THR A 384 -15.91 2.61 36.79
N SER A 385 -15.77 1.76 37.81
CA SER A 385 -15.19 0.41 37.68
C SER A 385 -16.15 -0.65 38.24
N LYS A 386 -16.32 -1.75 37.50
CA LYS A 386 -17.13 -2.89 38.01
C LYS A 386 -16.31 -3.87 38.86
N LYS A 387 -15.05 -4.12 38.47
CA LYS A 387 -14.08 -4.98 39.17
C LYS A 387 -12.67 -4.56 38.77
N ASN A 388 -11.81 -4.28 39.74
CA ASN A 388 -10.37 -4.17 39.58
C ASN A 388 -9.68 -5.09 40.59
N GLU A 389 -8.66 -5.80 40.14
CA GLU A 389 -7.86 -6.75 40.96
C GLU A 389 -6.37 -6.48 40.66
N ASP A 390 -5.78 -5.47 41.31
CA ASP A 390 -4.40 -5.07 41.07
C ASP A 390 -3.48 -5.36 42.27
N LYS A 391 -2.23 -5.79 42.03
CA LYS A 391 -1.31 -6.05 43.17
C LYS A 391 -0.80 -4.75 43.82
N TYR A 392 -0.63 -3.69 43.04
CA TYR A 392 -0.13 -2.38 43.50
C TYR A 392 -0.76 -1.24 42.71
N LEU A 393 -1.40 -0.31 43.42
CA LEU A 393 -1.99 0.90 42.86
C LEU A 393 -1.28 2.15 43.42
N THR A 394 -0.74 2.99 42.54
CA THR A 394 -0.04 4.23 42.93
C THR A 394 -0.52 5.45 42.13
N SER A 395 -0.99 6.49 42.83
CA SER A 395 -1.40 7.75 42.21
C SER A 395 -0.68 8.95 42.85
N LYS A 396 -0.18 9.88 42.03
CA LYS A 396 0.45 11.11 42.56
C LYS A 396 -0.53 12.27 42.75
N LYS A 397 -1.48 12.44 41.82
CA LYS A 397 -2.54 13.45 41.85
C LYS A 397 -3.73 12.95 41.03
N ASN A 398 -4.90 12.78 41.65
CA ASN A 398 -6.18 12.60 40.96
C ASN A 398 -7.15 13.69 41.43
N GLU A 399 -7.96 14.21 40.52
CA GLU A 399 -9.00 15.21 40.78
C GLU A 399 -10.25 14.77 40.01
N ASP A 400 -11.10 13.92 40.62
CA ASP A 400 -12.30 13.43 39.97
C ASP A 400 -13.58 13.97 40.64
N LYS A 401 -14.63 14.26 39.87
CA LYS A 401 -15.88 14.79 40.49
C LYS A 401 -16.69 13.68 41.16
N TYR A 402 -16.66 12.45 40.62
CA TYR A 402 -17.41 11.30 41.11
C TYR A 402 -16.62 10.00 40.87
N LEU A 403 -16.43 9.22 41.93
CA LEU A 403 -15.80 7.89 41.89
C LEU A 403 -16.80 6.80 42.33
N THR A 404 -17.02 5.79 41.48
CA THR A 404 -17.91 4.66 41.78
C THR A 404 -17.21 3.32 41.51
N SER A 405 -17.11 2.45 42.52
CA SER A 405 -16.58 1.09 42.35
C SER A 405 -17.53 0.05 42.94
N LYS A 406 -17.72 -1.08 42.24
CA LYS A 406 -18.54 -2.20 42.75
C LYS A 406 -17.74 -3.20 43.59
N LYS A 407 -16.49 -3.46 43.20
CA LYS A 407 -15.54 -4.32 43.91
C LYS A 407 -14.11 -3.91 43.52
N ASN A 408 -13.27 -3.70 44.51
CA ASN A 408 -11.82 -3.50 44.37
C ASN A 408 -11.12 -4.41 45.39
N GLU A 409 -10.09 -5.12 44.94
CA GLU A 409 -9.30 -6.07 45.74
C GLU A 409 -7.80 -5.82 45.46
N ASP A 410 -7.22 -4.75 46.05
CA ASP A 410 -5.81 -4.41 45.83
C ASP A 410 -4.92 -4.76 47.04
N LYS A 411 -3.71 -5.28 46.79
CA LYS A 411 -2.81 -5.65 47.92
C LYS A 411 -2.18 -4.43 48.59
N TYR A 412 -1.92 -3.36 47.84
CA TYR A 412 -1.28 -2.13 48.34
C TYR A 412 -1.79 -0.88 47.57
N LEU A 413 -2.29 0.11 48.31
CA LEU A 413 -2.77 1.39 47.77
C LEU A 413 -1.97 2.58 48.33
N THR A 414 -1.40 3.41 47.43
CA THR A 414 -0.64 4.62 47.81
C THR A 414 -1.11 5.85 47.03
N SER A 415 -1.54 6.90 47.73
CA SER A 415 -1.93 8.18 47.11
C SER A 415 -1.20 9.37 47.77
N LYS A 416 -0.75 10.34 46.95
CA LYS A 416 -0.10 11.57 47.49
C LYS A 416 -1.05 12.76 47.65
N LYS A 417 -2.02 12.94 46.75
CA LYS A 417 -3.07 13.98 46.79
C LYS A 417 -4.27 13.50 45.98
N ASN A 418 -5.42 13.32 46.62
CA ASN A 418 -6.72 13.11 45.97
C ASN A 418 -7.70 14.21 46.41
N LYS A 419 -8.55 14.66 45.50
CA LYS A 419 -9.67 15.58 45.77
C LYS A 419 -10.88 15.09 45.01
N ASP A 420 -11.67 14.21 45.62
CA ASP A 420 -12.88 13.70 45.00
C ASP A 420 -14.12 14.25 45.71
N LYS A 421 -15.09 14.77 44.95
CA LYS A 421 -16.26 15.43 45.57
C LYS A 421 -17.24 14.42 46.17
N TYR A 422 -17.34 13.22 45.59
CA TYR A 422 -18.23 12.15 46.01
C TYR A 422 -17.62 10.77 45.72
N LEU A 423 -17.58 9.90 46.73
CA LEU A 423 -17.05 8.53 46.66
C LEU A 423 -18.13 7.52 47.03
N THR A 424 -18.33 6.48 46.21
CA THR A 424 -19.25 5.36 46.54
C THR A 424 -18.62 4.01 46.20
N SER A 425 -18.54 3.13 47.20
CA SER A 425 -17.93 1.80 47.13
C SER A 425 -18.88 0.77 47.71
N LYS A 426 -19.11 -0.36 47.01
CA LYS A 426 -19.93 -1.47 47.56
C LYS A 426 -19.12 -2.50 48.35
N LYS A 427 -17.85 -2.73 48.00
CA LYS A 427 -16.90 -3.63 48.68
C LYS A 427 -15.46 -3.22 48.33
N ASN A 428 -14.62 -3.02 49.34
CA ASN A 428 -13.19 -2.71 49.21
C ASN A 428 -12.40 -3.57 50.21
N GLU A 429 -11.44 -4.37 49.73
CA GLU A 429 -10.69 -5.34 50.55
C GLU A 429 -9.17 -5.12 50.41
N ASP A 430 -8.71 -3.90 50.71
CA ASP A 430 -7.29 -3.55 50.58
C ASP A 430 -6.48 -3.93 51.82
N LYS A 431 -5.33 -4.61 51.65
CA LYS A 431 -4.49 -5.03 52.79
C LYS A 431 -3.70 -3.90 53.46
N TYR A 432 -3.27 -2.89 52.70
CA TYR A 432 -2.45 -1.78 53.20
C TYR A 432 -2.76 -0.47 52.46
N LEU A 433 -3.12 0.58 53.21
CA LEU A 433 -3.49 1.90 52.71
C LEU A 433 -2.56 2.99 53.24
N THR A 434 -2.05 3.86 52.37
CA THR A 434 -1.29 5.07 52.78
C THR A 434 -1.66 6.28 51.94
N SER A 435 -2.18 7.35 52.59
CA SER A 435 -2.56 8.62 51.95
C SER A 435 -1.90 9.82 52.65
N LYS A 436 -1.36 10.78 51.88
CA LYS A 436 -0.70 11.97 52.46
C LYS A 436 -1.58 13.22 52.58
N LYS A 437 -2.69 13.34 51.82
CA LYS A 437 -3.74 14.39 51.90
C LYS A 437 -4.98 13.93 51.12
N ASN A 438 -6.12 13.76 51.80
CA ASN A 438 -7.45 13.49 51.23
C ASN A 438 -8.44 14.57 51.72
N GLU A 439 -9.32 15.04 50.84
CA GLU A 439 -10.44 15.97 51.15
C GLU A 439 -11.73 15.37 50.57
N ASP A 440 -12.13 14.20 51.06
CA ASP A 440 -13.25 13.44 50.51
C ASP A 440 -14.48 13.57 51.42
N LYS A 441 -15.68 13.77 50.85
CA LYS A 441 -16.96 13.62 51.56
C LYS A 441 -17.48 12.20 51.36
N TYR A 442 -17.56 11.42 52.44
CA TYR A 442 -18.13 10.09 52.45
C TYR A 442 -19.67 10.18 52.54
N LEU A 443 -20.36 9.45 51.67
CA LEU A 443 -21.79 9.14 51.68
C LEU A 443 -21.92 7.65 51.38
#